data_AF-A0A0J6SAN3-F1
#
_entry.id   AF-A0A0J6SAN3-F1
#
_cell.length_a   1.000
_cell.length_b   1.000
_cell.length_c   1.000
_cell.angle_alpha   90.00
_cell.angle_beta   90.00
_cell.angle_gamma   90.00
#
_symmetry.space_group_name_H-M   'P 1'
#
loop_
_entity.id
_entity.type
_entity.pdbx_description
1 polymer ?
#
loop_
_entity_poly.entity_id
_entity_poly.type
_entity_poly.pdbx_seq_one_letter_code
_entity_poly.pdbx_strand_id
1 'polypeptide(L)' 'MQSPPDNLDAHALGRAAPEKGLAREACPYAEGTEARERWLSGYDAAVAEGVEPVAGGIKREPGR' A
#
# COMPACT_ATOMS: atom_id res chain seq x y z
N MET A 1 -11.19 27.25 -12.23
CA MET A 1 -10.30 26.84 -11.13
C MET A 1 -9.85 25.41 -11.44
N GLN A 2 -8.64 25.25 -11.95
CA GLN A 2 -8.08 23.95 -12.28
C GLN A 2 -7.49 23.40 -10.97
N SER A 3 -8.24 22.55 -10.26
CA SER A 3 -7.71 21.89 -9.08
C SER A 3 -6.41 21.19 -9.47
N PRO A 4 -5.32 21.33 -8.69
CA PRO A 4 -4.07 20.64 -9.00
C PRO A 4 -4.35 19.13 -9.08
N PRO A 5 -3.56 18.35 -9.85
CA PRO A 5 -3.72 16.91 -9.95
C PRO A 5 -3.26 16.25 -8.63
N ASP A 6 -4.04 16.44 -7.58
CA ASP A 6 -3.81 15.96 -6.22
C ASP A 6 -4.57 14.64 -5.96
N ASN A 7 -5.01 13.96 -7.01
CA ASN A 7 -5.59 12.63 -6.93
C ASN A 7 -4.59 11.61 -7.46
N LEU A 8 -3.45 11.46 -6.77
CA LEU A 8 -2.85 10.14 -6.70
C LEU A 8 -3.86 9.29 -5.92
N ASP A 9 -4.74 8.58 -6.62
CA ASP A 9 -5.75 7.71 -6.03
C ASP A 9 -5.06 6.74 -5.05
N ALA A 10 -5.19 7.01 -3.75
CA ALA A 10 -4.57 6.20 -2.71
C ALA A 10 -4.98 4.74 -2.86
N HIS A 11 -6.19 4.48 -3.35
CA HIS A 11 -6.67 3.15 -3.73
C HIS A 11 -5.87 2.52 -4.87
N ALA A 12 -5.59 3.25 -5.96
CA ALA A 12 -4.77 2.75 -7.06
C ALA A 12 -3.32 2.47 -6.60
N LEU A 13 -2.77 3.33 -5.74
CA LEU A 13 -1.47 3.13 -5.12
C LEU A 13 -1.45 1.88 -4.23
N GLY A 14 -2.51 1.64 -3.47
CA GLY A 14 -2.69 0.44 -2.66
C GLY A 14 -2.74 -0.82 -3.50
N ARG A 15 -3.49 -0.80 -4.60
CA ARG A 15 -3.61 -1.93 -5.54
C ARG A 15 -2.28 -2.30 -6.20
N ALA A 16 -1.48 -1.30 -6.55
CA ALA A 16 -0.16 -1.51 -7.16
C ALA A 16 0.95 -1.86 -6.15
N ALA A 17 0.68 -1.71 -4.84
CA ALA A 17 1.68 -1.98 -3.80
C ALA A 17 2.13 -3.45 -3.73
N PRO A 18 1.26 -4.47 -3.72
CA PRO A 18 1.71 -5.86 -3.72
C PRO A 18 2.46 -6.23 -5.01
N GLU A 19 2.08 -5.68 -6.18
CA GLU A 19 2.81 -5.86 -7.44
C GLU A 19 4.25 -5.29 -7.37
N LYS A 20 4.45 -4.24 -6.57
CA LYS A 20 5.76 -3.64 -6.30
C LYS A 20 6.52 -4.34 -5.17
N GLY A 21 5.95 -5.39 -4.58
CA GLY A 21 6.52 -6.07 -3.44
C GLY A 21 6.50 -5.25 -2.15
N LEU A 22 5.53 -4.33 -2.01
CA LEU A 22 5.31 -3.61 -0.77
C LEU A 22 4.38 -4.42 0.14
N ALA A 23 4.68 -4.43 1.43
CA ALA A 23 3.79 -4.99 2.45
C ALA A 23 2.67 -3.99 2.79
N ARG A 24 1.55 -4.49 3.34
CA ARG A 24 0.44 -3.65 3.84
C ARG A 24 0.91 -2.60 4.86
N GLU A 25 1.92 -2.92 5.64
CA GLU A 25 2.53 -2.04 6.66
C GLU A 25 3.38 -0.92 6.06
N ALA A 26 3.80 -1.04 4.80
CA ALA A 26 4.54 -0.01 4.08
C ALA A 26 3.63 1.13 3.57
N CYS A 27 2.37 1.17 4.00
CA CYS A 27 1.44 2.26 3.70
C CYS A 27 2.04 3.60 4.16
N PRO A 28 2.24 4.57 3.25
CA PRO A 28 2.87 5.86 3.58
C PRO A 28 1.94 6.81 4.35
N TYR A 29 0.65 6.46 4.47
CA TYR A 29 -0.35 7.31 5.08
C TYR A 29 -0.52 7.02 6.57
N ALA A 30 -0.70 8.09 7.35
CA ALA A 30 -0.92 8.01 8.79
C ALA A 30 -2.19 7.22 9.15
N GLU A 31 -2.16 6.59 10.33
CA GLU A 31 -3.31 5.91 10.91
C GLU A 31 -4.51 6.84 11.09
N GLY A 32 -5.71 6.34 10.78
CA GLY A 32 -6.95 7.11 10.88
C GLY A 32 -7.19 8.14 9.77
N THR A 33 -6.38 8.14 8.70
CA THR A 33 -6.61 8.99 7.52
C THR A 33 -7.43 8.25 6.45
N GLU A 34 -8.32 8.96 5.76
CA GLU A 34 -9.06 8.40 4.61
C GLU A 34 -8.12 7.86 3.52
N ALA A 35 -6.96 8.49 3.33
CA ALA A 35 -5.95 8.05 2.38
C ALA A 35 -5.40 6.66 2.75
N ARG A 36 -5.16 6.40 4.04
CA ARG A 36 -4.79 5.07 4.53
C ARG A 36 -5.89 4.06 4.27
N GLU A 37 -7.14 4.38 4.59
CA GLU A 37 -8.27 3.47 4.37
C GLU A 37 -8.43 3.10 2.89
N ARG A 38 -8.33 4.09 2.00
CA ARG A 38 -8.38 3.87 0.55
C ARG A 38 -7.21 3.02 0.06
N TRP A 39 -5.99 3.28 0.56
CA TRP A 39 -4.80 2.49 0.20
C TRP A 39 -4.90 1.04 0.67
N LEU A 40 -5.35 0.82 1.91
CA LEU A 40 -5.51 -0.53 2.44
C LEU A 40 -6.61 -1.29 1.69
N SER A 41 -7.69 -0.61 1.31
CA SER A 41 -8.76 -1.20 0.48
C SER A 41 -8.24 -1.64 -0.89
N GLY A 42 -7.43 -0.80 -1.56
CA GLY A 42 -6.82 -1.17 -2.83
C GLY A 42 -5.82 -2.33 -2.72
N TYR A 43 -5.04 -2.35 -1.65
CA TYR A 43 -4.12 -3.45 -1.34
C TYR A 43 -4.86 -4.77 -1.17
N ASP A 44 -5.92 -4.78 -0.36
CA ASP A 44 -6.74 -5.96 -0.10
C ASP A 44 -7.40 -6.48 -1.38
N ALA A 45 -7.89 -5.58 -2.24
CA ALA A 45 -8.41 -5.93 -3.55
C ALA A 45 -7.37 -6.63 -4.44
N ALA A 46 -6.14 -6.10 -4.52
CA ALA A 46 -5.08 -6.74 -5.30
C ALA A 46 -4.71 -8.13 -4.75
N VAL A 47 -4.63 -8.28 -3.43
CA VAL A 47 -4.38 -9.59 -2.79
C VAL A 47 -5.52 -10.57 -3.08
N ALA A 48 -6.77 -10.11 -3.04
CA ALA A 48 -7.94 -10.92 -3.38
C ALA A 48 -7.97 -11.35 -4.86
N GLU A 49 -7.40 -10.55 -5.76
CA GLU A 49 -7.18 -10.91 -7.17
C GLU A 49 -5.99 -11.88 -7.37
N GLY A 50 -5.30 -12.25 -6.30
CA GLY A 50 -4.17 -13.20 -6.35
C GLY A 50 -2.82 -12.54 -6.59
N VAL A 51 -2.71 -11.22 -6.46
CA VAL A 51 -1.40 -10.56 -6.44
C VAL A 51 -0.74 -10.92 -5.11
N GLU A 52 0.21 -11.84 -5.16
CA GLU A 52 0.93 -12.24 -3.97
C GLU A 52 1.80 -11.08 -3.49
N PRO A 53 1.53 -10.52 -2.30
CA PRO A 53 2.44 -9.56 -1.73
C PRO A 53 3.71 -10.33 -1.42
N VAL A 54 4.87 -9.77 -1.77
CA VAL A 54 6.11 -10.33 -1.24
C VAL A 54 6.03 -10.16 0.28
N ALA A 55 5.69 -11.24 0.97
CA ALA A 55 5.94 -11.40 2.40
C ALA A 55 7.46 -11.58 2.58
N GLY A 56 8.24 -10.69 1.98
CA GLY A 56 9.68 -10.61 2.09
C GLY A 56 9.95 -10.02 3.45
N GLY A 57 9.90 -10.90 4.46
CA GLY A 57 10.06 -10.56 5.85
C GLY A 57 11.18 -9.57 6.03
N ILE A 58 10.92 -8.55 6.82
CA ILE A 58 11.95 -7.88 7.61
C ILE A 58 12.70 -9.00 8.34
N LYS A 59 13.76 -9.52 7.72
CA LYS A 59 14.86 -10.14 8.45
C LYS A 59 15.36 -9.00 9.31
N ARG A 60 14.82 -8.91 10.53
CA ARG A 60 15.52 -8.24 11.62
C ARG A 60 16.84 -8.98 11.69
N GLU A 61 17.90 -8.41 11.12
CA GLU A 61 19.24 -8.91 11.32
C GLU A 61 19.46 -8.99 12.83
N PRO A 62 19.69 -10.17 13.43
CA PRO A 62 20.19 -10.19 14.78
C PRO A 62 21.63 -9.73 14.69
N GLY A 63 21.86 -8.46 15.05
CA GLY A 63 23.19 -7.93 15.23
C GLY A 63 23.98 -8.84 16.16
N ARG A 64 25.14 -9.30 15.69
CA ARG A 64 26.21 -9.82 16.54
C ARG A 64 27.56 -9.51 15.93
#